data_AF-A0A0U2N805-F1
#
_entry.id   AF-A0A0U2N805-F1
#
_cell.length_a   1.000
_cell.length_b   1.000
_cell.length_c   1.000
_cell.angle_alpha   90.00
_cell.angle_beta   90.00
_cell.angle_gamma   90.00
#
_symmetry.space_group_name_H-M   'P 1'
#
loop_
_entity.id
_entity.type
_entity.pdbx_description
1 polymer ?
#
loop_
_entity_poly.entity_id
_entity_poly.type
_entity_poly.pdbx_seq_one_letter_code
_entity_poly.pdbx_strand_id
1 'polypeptide(L)'
;MVLAMATSMLLMGTAGNVSAHESAGDAKTQTQESYTQQDAKYSKKVVKAVSEVLEMNAESAELEITLRQLPKIKVLELYLASLGKKLKDNEIRRAVDEVFDIDLNYVSKKDYGSKLSIYPAPVMESLRVSLKEERDSTKKDERIMDMSKNEVMDRYLKEFDYALSGAEVNVLINQIFGVNLVGISGLEGKQLAINSKGQWIVKSDRDVFILESSLDDVDVSIYAGPYFEQLTGSKELPVSLVAKLTALGFEYKEEQQVLYYKNPNGESVPDAFKGQLIGILLGTIAEEYAK
;
A
#
# COMPACT_ATOMS: atom_id res chain seq x y z
N MET A 1 -15.75 12.27 76.43
CA MET A 1 -16.35 13.61 76.27
C MET A 1 -16.23 13.94 74.79
N VAL A 2 -17.20 13.82 73.88
CA VAL A 2 -18.69 13.76 73.88
C VAL A 2 -19.04 12.89 72.63
N LEU A 3 -19.65 11.70 72.74
CA LEU A 3 -21.10 11.37 72.65
C LEU A 3 -21.83 12.07 71.47
N ALA A 4 -22.10 11.41 70.35
CA ALA A 4 -23.30 10.60 70.03
C ALA A 4 -24.53 11.40 69.52
N MET A 5 -25.17 10.81 68.50
CA MET A 5 -26.62 10.72 68.17
C MET A 5 -26.79 10.87 66.64
N ALA A 6 -27.14 9.84 65.87
CA ALA A 6 -28.35 9.00 65.83
C ALA A 6 -29.61 9.75 65.35
N THR A 7 -30.07 9.41 64.15
CA THR A 7 -31.51 9.28 63.84
C THR A 7 -31.74 8.44 62.58
N SER A 8 -32.39 7.30 62.78
CA SER A 8 -33.08 6.50 61.76
C SER A 8 -34.41 7.14 61.38
N MET A 9 -34.93 6.84 60.19
CA MET A 9 -36.37 6.61 60.00
C MET A 9 -36.66 5.64 58.85
N LEU A 10 -37.64 4.78 59.11
CA LEU A 10 -38.12 3.61 58.36
C LEU A 10 -39.07 3.95 57.21
N LEU A 11 -39.27 2.99 56.29
CA LEU A 11 -40.59 2.35 55.98
C LEU A 11 -40.38 1.26 54.89
N MET A 12 -40.49 -0.03 55.25
CA MET A 12 -41.57 -0.98 54.89
C MET A 12 -41.91 -1.01 53.39
N GLY A 13 -41.70 -2.08 52.64
CA GLY A 13 -42.32 -3.43 52.74
C GLY A 13 -43.35 -3.55 51.61
N THR A 14 -43.20 -4.43 50.62
CA THR A 14 -43.79 -5.79 50.50
C THR A 14 -43.04 -6.54 49.37
N ALA A 15 -42.56 -7.78 49.50
CA ALA A 15 -43.21 -9.10 49.70
C ALA A 15 -43.96 -9.64 48.45
N GLY A 16 -43.47 -10.78 47.93
CA GLY A 16 -44.08 -11.61 46.88
C GLY A 16 -43.03 -12.32 45.99
N ASN A 17 -42.18 -13.19 46.54
CA ASN A 17 -42.32 -14.66 46.66
C ASN A 17 -41.95 -15.51 45.42
N VAL A 18 -40.88 -16.32 45.61
CA VAL A 18 -40.78 -17.78 45.31
C VAL A 18 -40.67 -18.16 43.81
N SER A 19 -39.77 -19.01 43.31
CA SER A 19 -38.93 -20.08 43.87
C SER A 19 -37.67 -20.26 43.02
N ALA A 20 -36.63 -20.80 43.64
CA ALA A 20 -35.46 -21.38 42.99
C ALA A 20 -35.80 -22.67 42.21
N HIS A 21 -35.05 -22.91 41.13
CA HIS A 21 -34.49 -24.24 40.83
C HIS A 21 -33.19 -24.06 40.02
N GLU A 22 -32.08 -24.55 40.57
CA GLU A 22 -30.82 -24.73 39.86
C GLU A 22 -30.96 -25.78 38.75
N SER A 23 -30.37 -25.52 37.58
CA SER A 23 -29.86 -26.59 36.73
C SER A 23 -28.58 -26.08 36.07
N ALA A 24 -27.50 -26.78 36.37
CA ALA A 24 -26.17 -26.59 35.82
C ALA A 24 -26.13 -26.80 34.29
N GLY A 25 -25.11 -26.20 33.66
CA GLY A 25 -24.57 -26.65 32.38
C GLY A 25 -25.01 -25.86 31.16
N ASP A 26 -24.35 -24.74 30.88
CA ASP A 26 -23.55 -24.59 29.65
C ASP A 26 -22.88 -23.22 29.63
N ALA A 27 -21.60 -23.21 29.99
CA ALA A 27 -20.70 -22.12 29.67
C ALA A 27 -20.46 -22.11 28.15
N LYS A 28 -21.29 -21.37 27.41
CA LYS A 28 -20.93 -20.90 26.07
C LYS A 28 -20.49 -19.46 26.17
N THR A 29 -19.17 -19.33 26.17
CA THR A 29 -18.38 -18.12 25.99
C THR A 29 -19.02 -17.20 24.96
N GLN A 30 -19.56 -16.08 25.45
CA GLN A 30 -19.88 -14.91 24.66
C GLN A 30 -18.56 -14.26 24.23
N THR A 31 -18.02 -14.66 23.10
CA THR A 31 -17.07 -13.85 22.32
C THR A 31 -17.42 -14.04 20.86
N GLN A 32 -18.49 -13.38 20.44
CA GLN A 32 -18.76 -13.12 19.04
C GLN A 32 -18.88 -11.61 18.93
N GLU A 33 -17.72 -10.94 19.01
CA GLU A 33 -17.61 -9.54 18.62
C GLU A 33 -17.90 -9.47 17.12
N SER A 34 -18.96 -8.75 16.81
CA SER A 34 -19.38 -8.36 15.49
C SER A 34 -18.29 -7.48 14.87
N TYR A 35 -17.39 -8.07 14.08
CA TYR A 35 -16.55 -7.32 13.16
C TYR A 35 -17.42 -6.82 12.00
N THR A 36 -17.70 -5.53 12.00
CA THR A 36 -18.36 -4.81 10.92
C THR A 36 -17.51 -4.88 9.65
N GLN A 37 -18.17 -5.01 8.49
CA GLN A 37 -17.62 -5.09 7.12
C GLN A 37 -16.68 -3.94 6.69
N GLN A 38 -16.27 -3.05 7.58
CA GLN A 38 -15.62 -1.77 7.26
C GLN A 38 -14.08 -1.82 7.29
N ASP A 39 -13.46 -2.92 7.73
CA ASP A 39 -11.99 -3.03 7.93
C ASP A 39 -11.30 -4.14 7.11
N ALA A 40 -11.92 -4.62 6.03
CA ALA A 40 -11.34 -5.69 5.21
C ALA A 40 -10.20 -5.15 4.32
N LYS A 41 -8.99 -5.69 4.48
CA LYS A 41 -7.77 -5.30 3.73
C LYS A 41 -7.90 -5.47 2.21
N TYR A 42 -8.74 -6.42 1.76
CA TYR A 42 -8.95 -6.74 0.35
C TYR A 42 -10.43 -6.93 0.04
N SER A 43 -10.80 -6.73 -1.24
CA SER A 43 -12.17 -6.97 -1.71
C SER A 43 -12.58 -8.44 -1.58
N LYS A 44 -13.88 -8.72 -1.47
CA LYS A 44 -14.42 -10.10 -1.43
C LYS A 44 -13.98 -10.94 -2.62
N LYS A 45 -13.77 -10.32 -3.78
CA LYS A 45 -13.30 -10.97 -4.99
C LYS A 45 -11.87 -11.49 -4.83
N VAL A 46 -10.95 -10.64 -4.35
CA VAL A 46 -9.55 -11.02 -4.08
C VAL A 46 -9.50 -12.08 -3.00
N VAL A 47 -10.24 -11.91 -1.90
CA VAL A 47 -10.29 -12.88 -0.79
C VAL A 47 -10.73 -14.26 -1.30
N LYS A 48 -11.84 -14.33 -2.04
CA LYS A 48 -12.34 -15.59 -2.60
C LYS A 48 -11.32 -16.24 -3.52
N ALA A 49 -10.76 -15.48 -4.45
CA ALA A 49 -9.79 -15.96 -5.42
C ALA A 49 -8.52 -16.54 -4.76
N VAL A 50 -7.98 -15.84 -3.76
CA VAL A 50 -6.81 -16.32 -3.00
C VAL A 50 -7.16 -17.52 -2.13
N SER A 51 -8.36 -17.58 -1.55
CA SER A 51 -8.81 -18.73 -0.76
C SER A 51 -8.83 -20.04 -1.56
N GLU A 52 -9.23 -19.97 -2.84
CA GLU A 52 -9.26 -21.13 -3.74
C GLU A 52 -7.85 -21.65 -4.01
N VAL A 53 -6.87 -20.76 -4.18
CA VAL A 53 -5.46 -21.13 -4.41
C VAL A 53 -4.80 -21.70 -3.14
N LEU A 54 -5.16 -21.18 -1.97
CA LEU A 54 -4.66 -21.67 -0.69
C LEU A 54 -5.41 -22.91 -0.17
N GLU A 55 -6.45 -23.36 -0.87
CA GLU A 55 -7.34 -24.45 -0.42
C GLU A 55 -7.98 -24.18 0.97
N MET A 56 -8.25 -22.90 1.26
CA MET A 56 -8.84 -22.44 2.51
C MET A 56 -10.31 -22.03 2.32
N ASN A 57 -11.10 -22.08 3.39
CA ASN A 57 -12.45 -21.54 3.36
C ASN A 57 -12.41 -20.00 3.32
N ALA A 58 -13.06 -19.41 2.31
CA ALA A 58 -13.16 -17.96 2.08
C ALA A 58 -13.74 -17.17 3.27
N GLU A 59 -14.52 -17.82 4.14
CA GLU A 59 -15.15 -17.22 5.33
C GLU A 59 -14.43 -17.57 6.63
N SER A 60 -13.29 -18.27 6.56
CA SER A 60 -12.54 -18.66 7.76
C SER A 60 -11.75 -17.49 8.34
N ALA A 61 -11.74 -17.38 9.67
CA ALA A 61 -10.88 -16.45 10.40
C ALA A 61 -9.39 -16.71 10.14
N GLU A 62 -9.01 -17.97 9.88
CA GLU A 62 -7.64 -18.37 9.56
C GLU A 62 -7.15 -17.75 8.24
N LEU A 63 -7.99 -17.74 7.19
CA LEU A 63 -7.68 -17.05 5.95
C LEU A 63 -7.51 -15.55 6.17
N GLU A 64 -8.38 -14.93 6.97
CA GLU A 64 -8.28 -13.50 7.26
C GLU A 64 -6.94 -13.15 7.95
N ILE A 65 -6.54 -13.92 8.95
CA ILE A 65 -5.24 -13.77 9.63
C ILE A 65 -4.10 -13.94 8.62
N THR A 66 -4.17 -14.97 7.77
CA THR A 66 -3.17 -15.26 6.74
C THR A 66 -3.02 -14.08 5.76
N LEU A 67 -4.13 -13.58 5.21
CA LEU A 67 -4.13 -12.44 4.28
C LEU A 67 -3.61 -11.15 4.90
N ARG A 68 -3.86 -10.92 6.20
CA ARG A 68 -3.32 -9.75 6.91
C ARG A 68 -1.79 -9.82 7.04
N GLN A 69 -1.25 -11.02 7.25
CA GLN A 69 0.19 -11.26 7.42
C GLN A 69 0.97 -11.36 6.10
N LEU A 70 0.31 -11.77 5.01
CA LEU A 70 0.96 -11.86 3.71
C LEU A 70 1.32 -10.45 3.18
N PRO A 71 2.55 -10.27 2.65
CA PRO A 71 2.89 -9.08 1.88
C PRO A 71 1.93 -8.93 0.69
N LYS A 72 1.48 -7.70 0.40
CA LYS A 72 0.62 -7.41 -0.77
C LYS A 72 1.12 -8.05 -2.07
N ILE A 73 2.44 -8.08 -2.28
CA ILE A 73 3.02 -8.72 -3.48
C ILE A 73 2.70 -10.22 -3.57
N LYS A 74 2.66 -10.93 -2.44
CA LYS A 74 2.27 -12.35 -2.38
C LYS A 74 0.78 -12.54 -2.59
N VAL A 75 -0.04 -11.62 -2.09
CA VAL A 75 -1.47 -11.62 -2.38
C VAL A 75 -1.73 -11.42 -3.88
N LEU A 76 -0.99 -10.51 -4.54
CA LEU A 76 -1.06 -10.34 -5.99
C LEU A 76 -0.64 -11.60 -6.74
N GLU A 77 0.48 -12.23 -6.38
CA GLU A 77 0.93 -13.47 -7.02
C GLU A 77 -0.11 -14.61 -6.90
N LEU A 78 -0.69 -14.79 -5.70
CA LEU A 78 -1.75 -15.77 -5.46
C LEU A 78 -3.01 -15.42 -6.26
N TYR A 79 -3.37 -14.14 -6.30
CA TYR A 79 -4.53 -13.70 -7.05
C TYR A 79 -4.35 -13.90 -8.56
N LEU A 80 -3.18 -13.56 -9.12
CA LEU A 80 -2.87 -13.84 -10.52
C LEU A 80 -2.93 -15.34 -10.80
N ALA A 81 -2.38 -16.19 -9.91
CA ALA A 81 -2.44 -17.64 -10.07
C ALA A 81 -3.89 -18.18 -10.15
N SER A 82 -4.83 -17.55 -9.44
CA SER A 82 -6.24 -17.94 -9.47
C SER A 82 -6.93 -17.60 -10.80
N LEU A 83 -6.40 -16.65 -11.58
CA LEU A 83 -6.97 -16.24 -12.88
C LEU A 83 -6.60 -17.24 -13.99
N GLY A 84 -5.70 -18.18 -13.73
CA GLY A 84 -5.31 -19.26 -14.62
C GLY A 84 -3.89 -19.10 -15.18
N LYS A 85 -3.51 -20.00 -16.09
CA LYS A 85 -2.13 -20.10 -16.61
C LYS A 85 -1.81 -19.09 -17.72
N LYS A 86 -2.82 -18.48 -18.33
CA LYS A 86 -2.68 -17.51 -19.42
C LYS A 86 -3.27 -16.18 -18.98
N LEU A 87 -2.40 -15.30 -18.50
CA LEU A 87 -2.79 -14.01 -17.94
C LEU A 87 -2.88 -12.97 -19.05
N LYS A 88 -4.09 -12.49 -19.31
CA LYS A 88 -4.27 -11.37 -20.23
C LYS A 88 -3.86 -10.07 -19.58
N ASP A 89 -3.54 -9.12 -20.43
CA ASP A 89 -3.04 -7.80 -20.08
C ASP A 89 -4.00 -7.02 -19.17
N ASN A 90 -5.29 -6.98 -19.52
CA ASN A 90 -6.32 -6.31 -18.75
C ASN A 90 -6.56 -6.98 -17.38
N GLU A 91 -6.32 -8.28 -17.28
CA GLU A 91 -6.43 -9.03 -16.02
C GLU A 91 -5.31 -8.66 -15.06
N ILE A 92 -4.08 -8.56 -15.55
CA ILE A 92 -2.93 -8.13 -14.76
C ILE A 92 -3.12 -6.71 -14.27
N ARG A 93 -3.44 -5.75 -15.16
CA ARG A 93 -3.63 -4.35 -14.77
C ARG A 93 -4.73 -4.18 -13.74
N ARG A 94 -5.84 -4.91 -13.89
CA ARG A 94 -6.93 -4.94 -12.91
C ARG A 94 -6.52 -5.60 -11.59
N ALA A 95 -5.72 -6.67 -11.62
CA ALA A 95 -5.26 -7.31 -10.39
C ALA A 95 -4.35 -6.39 -9.56
N VAL A 96 -3.52 -5.58 -10.24
CA VAL A 96 -2.70 -4.56 -9.58
C VAL A 96 -3.59 -3.51 -8.92
N ASP A 97 -4.59 -2.98 -9.63
CA ASP A 97 -5.56 -2.04 -9.08
C ASP A 97 -6.29 -2.64 -7.86
N GLU A 98 -6.81 -3.86 -7.95
CA GLU A 98 -7.57 -4.49 -6.87
C GLU A 98 -6.75 -4.87 -5.61
N VAL A 99 -5.42 -4.97 -5.71
CA VAL A 99 -4.54 -5.34 -4.58
C VAL A 99 -3.74 -4.16 -4.04
N PHE A 100 -3.33 -3.25 -4.92
CA PHE A 100 -2.46 -2.11 -4.61
C PHE A 100 -3.18 -0.76 -4.70
N ASP A 101 -4.39 -0.69 -5.24
CA ASP A 101 -5.11 0.56 -5.55
C ASP A 101 -4.33 1.45 -6.55
N ILE A 102 -3.57 0.81 -7.46
CA ILE A 102 -2.76 1.48 -8.49
C ILE A 102 -3.32 1.17 -9.87
N ASP A 103 -3.80 2.20 -10.57
CA ASP A 103 -4.32 2.10 -11.94
C ASP A 103 -3.20 2.25 -12.98
N LEU A 104 -2.69 1.12 -13.47
CA LEU A 104 -1.68 1.09 -14.53
C LEU A 104 -2.18 1.68 -15.87
N ASN A 105 -3.49 1.65 -16.15
CA ASN A 105 -4.01 2.31 -17.35
C ASN A 105 -3.90 3.83 -17.24
N TYR A 106 -4.16 4.37 -16.05
CA TYR A 106 -3.95 5.78 -15.79
C TYR A 106 -2.47 6.16 -15.92
N VAL A 107 -1.57 5.34 -15.36
CA VAL A 107 -0.11 5.53 -15.51
C VAL A 107 0.28 5.56 -16.98
N SER A 108 -0.20 4.62 -17.80
CA SER A 108 0.05 4.61 -19.25
C SER A 108 -0.54 5.82 -19.95
N LYS A 109 -1.78 6.21 -19.63
CA LYS A 109 -2.50 7.31 -20.30
C LYS A 109 -1.87 8.67 -20.04
N LYS A 110 -1.33 8.87 -18.84
CA LYS A 110 -0.67 10.11 -18.43
C LYS A 110 0.83 10.13 -18.75
N ASP A 111 1.34 9.03 -19.28
CA ASP A 111 2.77 8.78 -19.43
C ASP A 111 3.55 9.00 -18.11
N TYR A 112 2.92 8.63 -16.99
CA TYR A 112 3.56 8.61 -15.67
C TYR A 112 4.48 7.39 -15.53
N GLY A 113 5.32 7.39 -14.48
CA GLY A 113 6.38 6.39 -14.30
C GLY A 113 7.73 6.84 -14.84
N SER A 114 8.63 5.89 -15.14
CA SER A 114 9.96 6.18 -15.68
C SER A 114 9.87 6.70 -17.12
N LYS A 115 10.42 7.89 -17.38
CA LYS A 115 10.71 8.36 -18.74
C LYS A 115 12.01 7.71 -19.19
N LEU A 116 11.91 6.72 -20.05
CA LEU A 116 13.05 5.97 -20.54
C LEU A 116 13.38 6.42 -21.95
N SER A 117 14.67 6.64 -22.24
CA SER A 117 15.13 6.80 -23.62
C SER A 117 15.01 5.50 -24.42
N ILE A 118 15.05 4.36 -23.71
CA ILE A 118 14.85 3.02 -24.25
C ILE A 118 14.43 2.08 -23.11
N TYR A 119 13.54 1.11 -23.37
CA TYR A 119 13.23 0.08 -22.37
C TYR A 119 14.44 -0.83 -22.09
N PRO A 120 14.47 -1.53 -20.94
CA PRO A 120 15.49 -2.55 -20.68
C PRO A 120 15.57 -3.61 -21.78
N ALA A 121 16.77 -4.16 -22.00
CA ALA A 121 17.05 -5.08 -23.10
C ALA A 121 16.02 -6.23 -23.25
N PRO A 122 15.58 -6.94 -22.18
CA PRO A 122 14.59 -8.01 -22.33
C PRO A 122 13.27 -7.56 -22.96
N VAL A 123 12.81 -6.34 -22.65
CA VAL A 123 11.58 -5.76 -23.20
C VAL A 123 11.80 -5.38 -24.66
N MET A 124 12.88 -4.68 -24.98
CA MET A 124 13.18 -4.27 -26.36
C MET A 124 13.36 -5.48 -27.28
N GLU A 125 14.12 -6.47 -26.85
CA GLU A 125 14.38 -7.71 -27.57
C GLU A 125 13.08 -8.46 -27.91
N SER A 126 12.18 -8.62 -26.94
CA SER A 126 10.87 -9.25 -27.14
C SER A 126 10.01 -8.46 -28.13
N LEU A 127 9.98 -7.14 -28.01
CA LEU A 127 9.14 -6.29 -28.86
C LEU A 127 9.63 -6.24 -30.31
N ARG A 128 10.95 -6.23 -30.54
CA ARG A 128 11.53 -6.35 -31.88
C ARG A 128 11.07 -7.64 -32.56
N VAL A 129 11.14 -8.77 -31.87
CA VAL A 129 10.63 -10.05 -32.36
C VAL A 129 9.13 -9.99 -32.65
N SER A 130 8.34 -9.40 -31.75
CA SER A 130 6.89 -9.23 -31.95
C SER A 130 6.54 -8.39 -33.20
N LEU A 131 7.47 -7.52 -33.63
CA LEU A 131 7.38 -6.67 -34.81
C LEU A 131 8.02 -7.30 -36.06
N LYS A 132 8.37 -8.58 -36.01
CA LYS A 132 9.02 -9.36 -37.08
C LYS A 132 10.41 -8.81 -37.46
N GLU A 133 11.16 -8.37 -36.46
CA GLU A 133 12.58 -8.01 -36.59
C GLU A 133 13.46 -9.02 -35.85
N GLU A 134 14.75 -9.03 -36.20
CA GLU A 134 15.76 -9.74 -35.41
C GLU A 134 15.86 -9.14 -34.00
N ARG A 135 16.23 -9.97 -33.02
CA ARG A 135 16.28 -9.59 -31.59
C ARG A 135 17.17 -8.37 -31.31
N ASP A 136 18.28 -8.26 -32.05
CA ASP A 136 19.28 -7.20 -31.93
C ASP A 136 19.05 -6.03 -32.91
N SER A 137 18.02 -6.10 -33.76
CA SER A 137 17.69 -5.05 -34.73
C SER A 137 17.12 -3.82 -34.04
N THR A 138 17.75 -2.66 -34.22
CA THR A 138 17.26 -1.38 -33.68
C THR A 138 16.32 -0.63 -34.63
N LYS A 139 16.00 -1.19 -35.80
CA LYS A 139 15.28 -0.52 -36.89
C LYS A 139 13.89 0.01 -36.51
N LYS A 140 13.25 -0.61 -35.51
CA LYS A 140 11.90 -0.26 -35.05
C LYS A 140 11.88 0.24 -33.61
N ASP A 141 13.03 0.59 -33.04
CA ASP A 141 13.11 1.04 -31.66
C ASP A 141 12.30 2.33 -31.43
N GLU A 142 12.37 3.31 -32.34
CA GLU A 142 11.56 4.53 -32.28
C GLU A 142 10.06 4.20 -32.24
N ARG A 143 9.60 3.30 -33.12
CA ARG A 143 8.23 2.83 -33.12
C ARG A 143 7.83 2.13 -31.82
N ILE A 144 8.74 1.36 -31.19
CA ILE A 144 8.49 0.72 -29.90
C ILE A 144 8.33 1.79 -28.82
N MET A 145 9.17 2.83 -28.83
CA MET A 145 9.12 3.91 -27.86
C MET A 145 7.91 4.84 -28.04
N ASP A 146 7.35 4.93 -29.24
CA ASP A 146 6.10 5.67 -29.52
C ASP A 146 4.83 4.92 -29.04
N MET A 147 4.93 3.64 -28.68
CA MET A 147 3.79 2.88 -28.16
C MET A 147 3.44 3.31 -26.75
N SER A 148 2.14 3.28 -26.43
CA SER A 148 1.71 3.39 -25.03
C SER A 148 2.27 2.23 -24.19
N LYS A 149 2.55 2.48 -22.91
CA LYS A 149 2.99 1.44 -21.95
C LYS A 149 2.05 0.22 -21.92
N ASN A 150 0.75 0.45 -22.07
CA ASN A 150 -0.22 -0.63 -22.24
C ASN A 150 0.05 -1.46 -23.49
N GLU A 151 0.22 -0.85 -24.66
CA GLU A 151 0.52 -1.58 -25.90
C GLU A 151 1.85 -2.36 -25.82
N VAL A 152 2.87 -1.77 -25.18
CA VAL A 152 4.16 -2.43 -24.91
C VAL A 152 3.94 -3.71 -24.09
N MET A 153 3.16 -3.64 -23.00
CA MET A 153 2.86 -4.80 -22.17
C MET A 153 2.04 -5.86 -22.92
N ASP A 154 1.02 -5.45 -23.67
CA ASP A 154 0.14 -6.36 -24.42
C ASP A 154 0.94 -7.18 -25.44
N ARG A 155 1.85 -6.51 -26.17
CA ARG A 155 2.74 -7.15 -27.14
C ARG A 155 3.74 -8.09 -26.47
N TYR A 156 4.35 -7.65 -25.38
CA TYR A 156 5.29 -8.47 -24.62
C TYR A 156 4.61 -9.75 -24.13
N LEU A 157 3.46 -9.66 -23.47
CA LEU A 157 2.72 -10.83 -22.97
C LEU A 157 2.36 -11.81 -24.09
N LYS A 158 1.98 -11.30 -25.26
CA LYS A 158 1.66 -12.14 -26.42
C LYS A 158 2.87 -12.92 -26.94
N GLU A 159 4.07 -12.34 -26.91
CA GLU A 159 5.31 -13.02 -27.31
C GLU A 159 5.63 -14.22 -26.38
N PHE A 160 5.23 -14.14 -25.11
CA PHE A 160 5.37 -15.23 -24.14
C PHE A 160 4.12 -16.12 -24.02
N ASP A 161 3.21 -16.10 -25.01
CA ASP A 161 1.92 -16.83 -25.01
C ASP A 161 1.11 -16.64 -23.70
N TYR A 162 1.21 -15.45 -23.11
CA TYR A 162 0.53 -15.05 -21.87
C TYR A 162 0.91 -15.88 -20.64
N ALA A 163 2.03 -16.63 -20.70
CA ALA A 163 2.39 -17.63 -19.70
C ALA A 163 3.42 -17.15 -18.66
N LEU A 164 3.41 -15.84 -18.34
CA LEU A 164 4.29 -15.30 -17.30
C LEU A 164 3.78 -15.66 -15.91
N SER A 165 4.71 -15.98 -15.01
CA SER A 165 4.45 -16.10 -13.57
C SER A 165 4.17 -14.74 -12.94
N GLY A 166 3.55 -14.73 -11.75
CA GLY A 166 3.31 -13.49 -10.99
C GLY A 166 4.60 -12.71 -10.70
N ALA A 167 5.70 -13.40 -10.42
CA ALA A 167 7.01 -12.76 -10.21
C ALA A 167 7.54 -12.07 -11.49
N GLU A 168 7.41 -12.73 -12.64
CA GLU A 168 7.80 -12.15 -13.94
C GLU A 168 6.91 -10.97 -14.32
N VAL A 169 5.60 -11.05 -14.02
CA VAL A 169 4.66 -9.94 -14.19
C VAL A 169 5.10 -8.73 -13.36
N ASN A 170 5.53 -8.93 -12.11
CA ASN A 170 6.02 -7.83 -11.26
C ASN A 170 7.26 -7.15 -11.85
N VAL A 171 8.20 -7.94 -12.39
CA VAL A 171 9.38 -7.42 -13.08
C VAL A 171 8.97 -6.62 -14.31
N LEU A 172 8.07 -7.16 -15.13
CA LEU A 172 7.57 -6.51 -16.34
C LEU A 172 6.88 -5.17 -16.03
N ILE A 173 6.04 -5.13 -14.99
CA ILE A 173 5.36 -3.90 -14.55
C ILE A 173 6.40 -2.83 -14.18
N ASN A 174 7.43 -3.19 -13.42
CA ASN A 174 8.49 -2.25 -13.08
C ASN A 174 9.25 -1.77 -14.32
N GLN A 175 9.59 -2.67 -15.25
CA GLN A 175 10.36 -2.33 -16.46
C GLN A 175 9.59 -1.42 -17.43
N ILE A 176 8.27 -1.58 -17.55
CA ILE A 176 7.44 -0.82 -18.49
C ILE A 176 6.85 0.43 -17.83
N PHE A 177 6.30 0.29 -16.62
CA PHE A 177 5.56 1.36 -15.95
C PHE A 177 6.41 2.10 -14.91
N GLY A 178 7.60 1.62 -14.55
CA GLY A 178 8.40 2.20 -13.47
C GLY A 178 7.74 2.06 -12.09
N VAL A 179 6.80 1.11 -11.93
CA VAL A 179 6.06 0.89 -10.68
C VAL A 179 6.68 -0.29 -9.93
N ASN A 180 7.37 0.00 -8.84
CA ASN A 180 8.03 -1.01 -8.01
C ASN A 180 7.05 -1.60 -6.96
N LEU A 181 6.18 -2.51 -7.38
CA LEU A 181 5.19 -3.16 -6.51
C LEU A 181 5.81 -3.92 -5.32
N VAL A 182 7.01 -4.49 -5.50
CA VAL A 182 7.76 -5.16 -4.43
C VAL A 182 8.16 -4.14 -3.36
N GLY A 183 8.75 -3.03 -3.78
CA GLY A 183 9.13 -1.93 -2.88
C GLY A 183 7.92 -1.35 -2.15
N ILE A 184 6.83 -1.08 -2.88
CA ILE A 184 5.56 -0.60 -2.33
C ILE A 184 4.99 -1.58 -1.30
N SER A 185 5.00 -2.88 -1.61
CA SER A 185 4.57 -3.92 -0.66
C SER A 185 5.44 -3.95 0.60
N GLY A 186 6.73 -3.60 0.51
CA GLY A 186 7.64 -3.53 1.66
C GLY A 186 7.42 -2.31 2.57
N LEU A 187 6.70 -1.29 2.08
CA LEU A 187 6.31 -0.11 2.86
C LEU A 187 5.03 -0.31 3.66
N GLU A 188 4.30 -1.40 3.43
CA GLU A 188 3.08 -1.69 4.17
C GLU A 188 3.35 -1.81 5.67
N GLY A 189 2.55 -1.09 6.48
CA GLY A 189 2.70 -1.05 7.92
C GLY A 189 3.93 -0.30 8.42
N LYS A 190 4.67 0.39 7.54
CA LYS A 190 5.84 1.20 7.91
C LYS A 190 5.48 2.62 8.38
N GLN A 191 4.19 2.90 8.56
CA GLN A 191 3.67 4.18 9.05
C GLN A 191 4.12 5.38 8.20
N LEU A 192 4.31 5.17 6.91
CA LEU A 192 4.68 6.19 5.94
C LEU A 192 3.66 6.14 4.80
N ALA A 193 2.92 7.22 4.63
CA ALA A 193 2.07 7.42 3.47
C ALA A 193 2.90 8.03 2.33
N ILE A 194 2.64 7.60 1.10
CA ILE A 194 3.24 8.18 -0.10
C ILE A 194 2.12 8.53 -1.08
N ASN A 195 2.01 9.81 -1.40
CA ASN A 195 1.27 10.30 -2.55
C ASN A 195 2.26 10.69 -3.65
N SER A 196 2.12 10.10 -4.82
CA SER A 196 2.95 10.46 -5.96
C SER A 196 2.08 10.66 -7.18
N LYS A 197 2.27 11.80 -7.85
CA LYS A 197 1.59 12.12 -9.11
C LYS A 197 0.06 12.08 -8.99
N GLY A 198 -0.46 12.51 -7.83
CA GLY A 198 -1.89 12.57 -7.54
C GLY A 198 -2.52 11.21 -7.23
N GLN A 199 -1.72 10.18 -6.96
CA GLN A 199 -2.18 8.87 -6.54
C GLN A 199 -1.54 8.45 -5.22
N TRP A 200 -2.34 7.82 -4.35
CA TRP A 200 -1.81 7.14 -3.18
C TRP A 200 -1.07 5.87 -3.62
N ILE A 201 0.22 5.81 -3.31
CA ILE A 201 1.06 4.65 -3.58
C ILE A 201 1.03 3.67 -2.39
N VAL A 202 1.07 4.23 -1.18
CA VAL A 202 0.83 3.52 0.08
C VAL A 202 0.18 4.48 1.05
N LYS A 203 -0.83 4.00 1.78
CA LYS A 203 -1.54 4.78 2.79
C LYS A 203 -2.16 3.84 3.83
N SER A 204 -2.16 4.28 5.08
CA SER A 204 -2.80 3.68 6.23
C SER A 204 -3.25 4.78 7.20
N ASP A 205 -4.28 4.49 8.00
CA ASP A 205 -4.75 5.40 9.04
C ASP A 205 -3.75 5.54 10.20
N ARG A 206 -2.68 4.74 10.22
CA ARG A 206 -1.59 4.80 11.21
C ARG A 206 -0.31 5.42 10.67
N ASP A 207 -0.36 6.05 9.50
CA ASP A 207 0.81 6.69 8.93
C ASP A 207 1.18 7.96 9.71
N VAL A 208 2.43 7.99 10.15
CA VAL A 208 3.03 9.05 10.95
C VAL A 208 3.46 10.22 10.07
N PHE A 209 4.06 9.92 8.92
CA PHE A 209 4.46 10.94 7.95
C PHE A 209 3.78 10.72 6.61
N ILE A 210 3.54 11.82 5.90
CA ILE A 210 3.08 11.83 4.51
C ILE A 210 4.21 12.41 3.67
N LEU A 211 4.64 11.64 2.66
CA LEU A 211 5.49 12.12 1.58
C LEU A 211 4.62 12.37 0.36
N GLU A 212 4.69 13.57 -0.20
CA GLU A 212 3.93 13.97 -1.37
C GLU A 212 4.86 14.51 -2.46
N SER A 213 4.79 13.96 -3.67
CA SER A 213 5.53 14.47 -4.83
C SER A 213 4.60 15.20 -5.80
N SER A 214 5.11 16.24 -6.46
CA SER A 214 4.37 16.88 -7.55
C SER A 214 4.16 15.94 -8.75
N LEU A 215 3.29 16.35 -9.67
CA LEU A 215 2.95 15.57 -10.88
C LEU A 215 4.18 15.31 -11.77
N ASP A 216 5.08 16.28 -11.84
CA ASP A 216 6.32 16.19 -12.63
C ASP A 216 7.49 15.62 -11.82
N ASP A 217 7.26 15.26 -10.55
CA ASP A 217 8.24 14.67 -9.64
C ASP A 217 9.47 15.58 -9.45
N VAL A 218 9.28 16.90 -9.59
CA VAL A 218 10.34 17.93 -9.47
C VAL A 218 10.48 18.40 -8.02
N ASP A 219 9.39 18.31 -7.25
CA ASP A 219 9.36 18.73 -5.86
C ASP A 219 8.68 17.68 -4.97
N VAL A 220 9.06 17.71 -3.69
CA VAL A 220 8.65 16.77 -2.66
C VAL A 220 8.33 17.56 -1.39
N SER A 221 7.20 17.23 -0.78
CA SER A 221 6.76 17.76 0.51
C SER A 221 6.64 16.63 1.51
N ILE A 222 7.05 16.88 2.75
CA ILE A 222 6.92 15.97 3.88
C ILE A 222 6.26 16.69 5.04
N TYR A 223 5.21 16.10 5.59
CA TYR A 223 4.46 16.65 6.71
C TYR A 223 3.90 15.55 7.60
N ALA A 224 3.47 15.94 8.80
CA ALA A 224 2.85 15.04 9.76
C ALA A 224 1.51 14.51 9.23
N GLY A 225 1.31 13.19 9.35
CA GLY A 225 0.04 12.54 9.11
C GLY A 225 -0.93 12.72 10.30
N PRO A 226 -2.23 12.45 10.12
CA PRO A 226 -3.22 12.56 11.20
C PRO A 226 -2.88 11.72 12.43
N TYR A 227 -2.28 10.54 12.23
CA TYR A 227 -1.92 9.65 13.34
C TYR A 227 -0.77 10.22 14.18
N PHE A 228 0.15 10.97 13.59
CA PHE A 228 1.21 11.64 14.34
C PHE A 228 0.65 12.69 15.29
N GLU A 229 -0.34 13.48 14.86
CA GLU A 229 -1.02 14.44 15.72
C GLU A 229 -1.77 13.74 16.85
N GLN A 230 -2.41 12.61 16.57
CA GLN A 230 -3.02 11.78 17.61
C GLN A 230 -2.00 11.25 18.62
N LEU A 231 -0.81 10.87 18.17
CA LEU A 231 0.24 10.29 19.00
C LEU A 231 0.99 11.32 19.85
N THR A 232 1.24 12.50 19.30
CA THR A 232 2.13 13.51 19.88
C THR A 232 1.38 14.74 20.42
N GLY A 233 0.13 14.95 19.98
CA GLY A 233 -0.62 16.18 20.24
C GLY A 233 -0.16 17.38 19.40
N SER A 234 0.72 17.18 18.42
CA SER A 234 1.30 18.25 17.59
C SER A 234 1.39 17.85 16.12
N LYS A 235 1.44 18.84 15.23
CA LYS A 235 1.80 18.67 13.81
C LYS A 235 3.26 18.99 13.52
N GLU A 236 3.99 19.45 14.54
CA GLU A 236 5.39 19.81 14.40
C GLU A 236 6.25 18.58 14.11
N LEU A 237 7.01 18.64 13.02
CA LEU A 237 7.90 17.55 12.65
C LEU A 237 9.04 17.42 13.68
N PRO A 238 9.55 16.20 13.90
CA PRO A 238 10.61 15.98 14.89
C PRO A 238 11.88 16.74 14.51
N VAL A 239 12.51 17.38 15.49
CA VAL A 239 13.73 18.19 15.28
C VAL A 239 14.84 17.36 14.63
N SER A 240 14.94 16.08 14.98
CA SER A 240 15.86 15.11 14.37
C SER A 240 15.60 14.94 12.87
N LEU A 241 14.34 14.80 12.46
CA LEU A 241 13.93 14.64 11.07
C LEU A 241 14.21 15.92 10.28
N VAL A 242 13.84 17.08 10.83
CA VAL A 242 14.10 18.39 10.22
C VAL A 242 15.59 18.56 9.98
N ALA A 243 16.44 18.29 10.97
CA ALA A 243 17.89 18.40 10.83
C ALA A 243 18.45 17.44 9.75
N LYS A 244 18.03 16.16 9.75
CA LYS A 244 18.46 15.15 8.76
C LYS A 244 18.08 15.57 7.33
N LEU A 245 16.86 16.08 7.13
CA LEU A 245 16.35 16.44 5.80
C LEU A 245 16.83 17.81 5.32
N THR A 246 17.04 18.78 6.21
CA THR A 246 17.69 20.05 5.83
C THR A 246 19.14 19.84 5.39
N ALA A 247 19.87 18.90 6.00
CA ALA A 247 21.19 18.49 5.52
C ALA A 247 21.15 17.86 4.11
N LEU A 248 20.00 17.33 3.69
CA LEU A 248 19.74 16.79 2.36
C LEU A 248 19.26 17.86 1.35
N GLY A 249 19.11 19.11 1.80
CA GLY A 249 18.68 20.24 0.96
C GLY A 249 17.19 20.59 1.06
N PHE A 250 16.44 20.03 2.02
CA PHE A 250 15.07 20.45 2.29
C PHE A 250 15.03 21.80 3.04
N GLU A 251 14.08 22.64 2.66
CA GLU A 251 13.70 23.83 3.40
C GLU A 251 12.56 23.49 4.35
N TYR A 252 12.71 23.81 5.64
CA TYR A 252 11.61 23.69 6.58
C TYR A 252 10.79 24.98 6.58
N LYS A 253 9.49 24.88 6.25
CA LYS A 253 8.58 26.01 6.27
C LYS A 253 7.72 25.94 7.52
N GLU A 254 8.13 26.64 8.56
CA GLU A 254 7.54 26.58 9.91
C GLU A 254 6.04 26.93 9.91
N GLU A 255 5.60 27.92 9.14
CA GLU A 255 4.19 28.31 9.10
C GLU A 255 3.27 27.19 8.59
N GLN A 256 3.76 26.36 7.67
CA GLN A 256 3.01 25.24 7.10
C GLN A 256 3.38 23.89 7.72
N GLN A 257 4.37 23.84 8.63
CA GLN A 257 4.87 22.62 9.26
C GLN A 257 5.25 21.55 8.23
N VAL A 258 5.93 21.99 7.16
CA VAL A 258 6.28 21.14 6.01
C VAL A 258 7.77 21.23 5.70
N LEU A 259 8.40 20.09 5.44
CA LEU A 259 9.71 20.02 4.79
C LEU A 259 9.49 19.97 3.29
N TYR A 260 10.03 20.95 2.57
CA TYR A 260 9.87 21.10 1.14
C TYR A 260 11.22 21.01 0.43
N TYR A 261 11.29 20.22 -0.63
CA TYR A 261 12.42 20.16 -1.54
C TYR A 261 11.95 20.39 -2.96
N LYS A 262 12.73 21.15 -3.73
CA LYS A 262 12.56 21.30 -5.17
C LYS A 262 13.91 21.08 -5.83
N ASN A 263 13.97 20.23 -6.84
CA ASN A 263 15.19 20.04 -7.59
C ASN A 263 15.62 21.36 -8.25
N PRO A 264 16.82 21.90 -7.94
CA PRO A 264 17.26 23.19 -8.45
C PRO A 264 17.40 23.23 -9.98
N ASN A 265 17.59 22.07 -10.62
CA ASN A 265 17.69 21.97 -12.08
C ASN A 265 16.31 21.94 -12.76
N GLY A 266 15.21 21.86 -12.01
CA GLY A 266 13.87 21.65 -12.57
C GLY A 266 13.64 20.25 -13.14
N GLU A 267 14.55 19.31 -12.88
CA GLU A 267 14.47 17.92 -13.31
C GLU A 267 13.73 17.07 -12.27
N SER A 268 13.21 15.91 -12.67
CA SER A 268 12.63 14.97 -11.71
C SER A 268 13.67 14.53 -10.68
N VAL A 269 13.23 14.29 -9.45
CA VAL A 269 14.09 13.86 -8.35
C VAL A 269 14.71 12.48 -8.68
N PRO A 270 16.04 12.31 -8.63
CA PRO A 270 16.68 11.04 -8.95
C PRO A 270 16.27 9.92 -7.98
N ASP A 271 16.19 8.68 -8.47
CA ASP A 271 15.77 7.53 -7.65
C ASP A 271 16.70 7.25 -6.46
N ALA A 272 18.01 7.50 -6.61
CA ALA A 272 18.96 7.38 -5.50
C ALA A 272 18.63 8.35 -4.36
N PHE A 273 18.22 9.58 -4.70
CA PHE A 273 17.78 10.57 -3.73
C PHE A 273 16.47 10.13 -3.06
N LYS A 274 15.50 9.63 -3.82
CA LYS A 274 14.24 9.08 -3.26
C LYS A 274 14.50 7.92 -2.30
N GLY A 275 15.42 7.03 -2.65
CA GLY A 275 15.82 5.91 -1.80
C GLY A 275 16.42 6.39 -0.47
N GLN A 276 17.31 7.39 -0.51
CA GLN A 276 17.88 8.00 0.70
C GLN A 276 16.80 8.68 1.55
N LEU A 277 15.88 9.43 0.91
CA LEU A 277 14.78 10.12 1.56
C LEU A 277 13.85 9.14 2.31
N ILE A 278 13.41 8.09 1.62
CA ILE A 278 12.58 7.04 2.23
C ILE A 278 13.35 6.37 3.38
N GLY A 279 14.64 6.09 3.19
CA GLY A 279 15.49 5.52 4.25
C GLY A 279 15.54 6.37 5.52
N ILE A 280 15.69 7.70 5.38
CA ILE A 280 15.69 8.63 6.52
C ILE A 280 14.33 8.62 7.22
N LEU A 281 13.22 8.69 6.47
CA LEU A 281 11.87 8.69 7.03
C LEU A 281 11.58 7.41 7.80
N LEU A 282 11.87 6.26 7.20
CA LEU A 282 11.69 4.96 7.82
C LEU A 282 12.59 4.78 9.05
N GLY A 283 13.83 5.31 9.00
CA GLY A 283 14.74 5.32 10.15
C GLY A 283 14.18 6.12 11.30
N THR A 284 13.72 7.35 11.06
CA THR A 284 13.09 8.19 12.10
C THR A 284 11.82 7.53 12.66
N ILE A 285 10.96 6.95 11.82
CA ILE A 285 9.78 6.22 12.29
C ILE A 285 10.19 5.07 13.21
N ALA A 286 11.16 4.26 12.81
CA ALA A 286 11.63 3.12 13.60
C ALA A 286 12.29 3.54 14.92
N GLU A 287 13.03 4.65 14.93
CA GLU A 287 13.76 5.17 16.10
C GLU A 287 12.83 5.83 17.13
N GLU A 288 11.79 6.51 16.69
CA GLU A 288 11.02 7.44 17.55
C GLU A 288 9.54 7.05 17.72
N TYR A 289 8.96 6.25 16.80
CA TYR A 289 7.51 6.03 16.74
C TYR A 289 7.06 4.57 16.61
N ALA A 290 7.94 3.67 16.15
CA ALA A 290 7.64 2.25 16.11
C ALA A 290 7.50 1.70 17.54
N LYS A 291 6.31 1.21 17.87
CA LYS A 291 6.01 0.46 19.09
C LYS A 291 5.77 -1.01 18.76
#